data_AF-A0A150H5C5-F1
#
_entry.id   AF-A0A150H5C5-F1
#
_cell.length_a   1.000
_cell.length_b   1.000
_cell.length_c   1.000
_cell.angle_alpha   90.00
_cell.angle_beta   90.00
_cell.angle_gamma   90.00
#
_symmetry.space_group_name_H-M   'P 1'
#
loop_
_entity.id
_entity.type
_entity.pdbx_description
1 polymer ?
#
loop_
_entity_poly.entity_id
_entity_poly.type
_entity_poly.pdbx_seq_one_letter_code
_entity_poly.pdbx_strand_id
1 'polypeptide(L)' 'MDHVLLLRPLYDERFPASFTAVVDQFLKAARLGPDLTAELGRLSGLAASTRERYAADYARAAALIAQRTALQPEA' A
#
# COMPACT_ATOMS: atom_id res chain seq x y z
N MET A 1 -14.16 8.12 9.04
CA MET A 1 -13.19 8.57 8.01
C MET A 1 -13.05 10.10 7.96
N ASP A 2 -13.59 10.87 8.92
CA ASP A 2 -13.61 12.34 8.82
C ASP A 2 -12.28 13.04 9.18
N HIS A 3 -11.41 12.41 9.97
CA HIS A 3 -10.19 13.06 10.47
C HIS A 3 -9.16 13.33 9.37
N VAL A 4 -9.21 12.56 8.27
CA VAL A 4 -8.34 12.76 7.11
C VAL A 4 -8.73 14.01 6.33
N LEU A 5 -10.01 14.39 6.35
CA LEU A 5 -10.50 15.63 5.72
C LEU A 5 -9.97 16.88 6.42
N LEU A 6 -9.59 16.80 7.70
CA LEU A 6 -8.94 17.91 8.42
C LEU A 6 -7.54 18.21 7.90
N LEU A 7 -6.85 17.22 7.32
CA LEU A 7 -5.52 17.39 6.75
C LEU A 7 -5.56 17.91 5.31
N ARG A 8 -6.74 17.96 4.69
CA ARG A 8 -6.96 18.39 3.31
C ARG A 8 -6.39 19.77 2.95
N PRO A 9 -6.40 20.78 3.84
CA PRO A 9 -5.74 22.06 3.57
C PRO A 9 -4.20 21.97 3.52
N LEU A 10 -3.61 20.88 4.02
CA LEU A 10 -2.17 20.75 4.22
C LEU A 10 -1.47 19.94 3.11
N TYR A 11 -2.22 19.24 2.26
CA TYR A 11 -1.67 18.46 1.13
C TYR A 11 -2.25 18.92 -0.22
N ASP A 12 -1.50 18.71 -1.30
CA ASP A 12 -1.95 19.00 -2.66
C ASP A 12 -2.53 17.73 -3.29
N GLU A 13 -3.82 17.75 -3.61
CA GLU A 13 -4.54 16.66 -4.25
C GLU A 13 -3.94 16.25 -5.61
N ARG A 14 -3.23 17.16 -6.29
CA ARG A 14 -2.54 16.88 -7.56
C ARG A 14 -1.24 16.08 -7.38
N PHE A 15 -0.73 15.99 -6.15
CA PHE A 15 0.49 15.28 -5.81
C PHE A 15 0.21 14.25 -4.69
N PRO A 16 -0.11 13.00 -5.04
CA PRO A 16 -0.42 11.95 -4.06
C PRO A 16 0.68 11.73 -3.01
N ALA A 17 1.94 12.00 -3.37
CA ALA A 17 3.07 11.93 -2.43
C ALA A 17 2.99 12.97 -1.31
N SER A 18 2.34 14.12 -1.55
CA SER A 18 2.18 15.18 -0.54
C SER A 18 1.22 14.74 0.58
N PHE A 19 0.18 13.98 0.23
CA PHE A 19 -0.76 13.42 1.19
C PHE A 19 -0.05 12.50 2.18
N THR A 20 0.74 11.54 1.69
CA THR A 20 1.49 10.60 2.52
C THR A 20 2.44 11.34 3.47
N ALA A 21 3.17 12.35 2.97
CA ALA A 21 4.10 13.12 3.78
C ALA A 21 3.40 13.87 4.94
N VAL A 22 2.24 14.47 4.67
CA VAL A 22 1.45 15.20 5.68
C VAL A 22 0.89 14.26 6.73
N VAL A 23 0.34 13.12 6.30
CA VAL A 23 -0.18 12.11 7.22
C VAL A 23 0.94 11.54 8.10
N ASP A 24 2.10 11.23 7.52
CA ASP A 24 3.25 10.73 8.28
C ASP A 24 3.74 11.75 9.31
N GLN A 25 3.79 13.03 8.95
CA GLN A 25 4.19 14.09 9.87
C GLN A 25 3.17 14.29 11.00
N PHE A 26 1.87 14.20 10.69
CA PHE A 26 0.81 14.22 11.68
C PHE A 26 0.91 13.03 12.64
N LEU A 27 1.10 11.81 12.12
CA LEU A 27 1.25 10.60 12.94
C LEU A 27 2.50 10.66 13.83
N LYS A 28 3.60 11.26 13.36
CA LYS A 28 4.81 11.49 14.16
C LYS A 28 4.60 12.51 15.28
N ALA A 29 3.85 13.57 15.01
CA ALA A 29 3.54 14.61 15.99
C ALA A 29 2.46 14.19 16.99
N ALA A 30 1.55 13.32 16.57
CA ALA A 30 0.53 12.74 17.42
C ALA A 30 1.18 11.78 18.42
N ARG A 31 0.98 12.03 19.73
CA ARG A 31 1.26 11.02 20.75
C ARG A 31 0.17 9.96 20.67
N LEU A 32 0.36 8.99 19.78
CA LEU A 32 -0.52 7.85 19.65
C LEU A 32 -0.46 7.03 20.96
N GLY A 33 -1.61 6.61 21.47
CA GLY A 33 -1.65 5.67 22.58
C GLY A 33 -0.95 4.36 22.23
N PRO A 34 -0.50 3.58 23.23
CA PRO A 34 0.19 2.31 23.01
C PRO A 34 -0.64 1.33 22.16
N ASP A 35 -1.95 1.24 22.39
CA ASP A 35 -2.85 0.35 21.66
C ASP A 35 -3.00 0.75 20.19
N LEU A 36 -3.07 2.05 19.91
CA LEU A 36 -3.20 2.57 18.55
C LEU A 36 -1.90 2.36 17.75
N THR A 37 -0.75 2.46 18.41
CA THR A 37 0.56 2.17 17.81
C THR A 37 0.69 0.68 17.47
N ALA A 38 0.26 -0.20 18.38
CA ALA A 38 0.26 -1.63 18.14
C ALA A 38 -0.66 -2.02 16.97
N GLU A 39 -1.86 -1.45 16.90
CA GLU A 39 -2.81 -1.71 15.81
C GLU A 39 -2.29 -1.19 14.45
N LEU A 40 -1.68 -0.01 14.41
CA LEU A 40 -1.03 0.50 13.18
C LEU A 40 0.11 -0.41 12.72
N GLY A 41 0.91 -0.93 13.65
CA GLY A 41 1.95 -1.92 13.35
C GLY A 41 1.37 -3.20 12.77
N ARG A 42 0.29 -3.72 13.38
CA ARG A 42 -0.43 -4.92 12.92
C ARG A 42 -0.99 -4.72 11.51
N LEU A 43 -1.65 -3.59 11.25
CA LEU A 43 -2.20 -3.27 9.93
C LEU A 43 -1.12 -3.11 8.87
N SER A 44 0.01 -2.48 9.22
CA SER A 44 1.16 -2.34 8.31
C SER A 44 1.76 -3.70 7.94
N GLY A 45 1.89 -4.61 8.91
CA GLY A 45 2.35 -5.97 8.67
C GLY A 45 1.40 -6.77 7.78
N LEU A 46 0.09 -6.66 7.99
CA LEU A 46 -0.92 -7.29 7.14
C LEU A 46 -0.90 -6.75 5.71
N ALA A 47 -0.74 -5.42 5.55
CA ALA A 47 -0.63 -4.80 4.24
C ALA A 47 0.62 -5.28 3.48
N ALA A 48 1.77 -5.40 4.16
CA ALA A 48 3.00 -5.94 3.57
C ALA A 48 2.83 -7.39 3.11
N SER A 49 2.32 -8.27 4.00
CA SER A 49 2.06 -9.68 3.66
C SER A 49 1.09 -9.83 2.48
N THR A 50 0.09 -8.96 2.40
CA THR A 50 -0.89 -8.95 1.30
C THR A 50 -0.22 -8.53 -0.02
N ARG A 51 0.62 -7.49 -0.01
CA ARG A 51 1.38 -7.06 -1.19
C ARG A 51 2.32 -8.15 -1.69
N GLU A 52 3.05 -8.81 -0.77
CA GLU A 52 3.96 -9.91 -1.11
C GLU A 52 3.21 -11.07 -1.77
N ARG A 53 2.05 -11.44 -1.22
CA ARG A 53 1.20 -12.49 -1.79
C ARG A 53 0.75 -12.15 -3.21
N TYR A 54 0.23 -10.95 -3.42
CA TYR A 54 -0.21 -10.52 -4.74
C TYR A 54 0.95 -10.41 -5.74
N ALA A 55 2.14 -9.99 -5.30
CA ALA A 55 3.32 -9.97 -6.15
C ALA A 55 3.74 -11.38 -6.58
N ALA A 56 3.70 -12.35 -5.65
CA ALA A 56 3.97 -13.76 -5.95
C ALA A 56 2.93 -14.36 -6.91
N ASP A 57 1.64 -14.08 -6.69
CA ASP A 57 0.56 -14.52 -7.57
C ASP A 57 0.70 -13.93 -8.98
N TYR A 58 1.08 -12.65 -9.08
CA TYR A 58 1.33 -11.99 -10.35
C TYR A 58 2.53 -12.60 -11.08
N ALA A 59 3.64 -12.83 -10.38
CA ALA A 59 4.81 -13.49 -10.95
C ALA A 59 4.48 -14.90 -11.45
N ARG A 60 3.67 -15.65 -10.70
CA ARG A 60 3.18 -16.96 -11.10
C ARG A 60 2.29 -16.89 -12.34
N ALA A 61 1.37 -15.94 -12.40
CA ALA A 61 0.52 -15.73 -13.58
C ALA A 61 1.36 -15.36 -14.82
N ALA A 62 2.36 -14.48 -14.66
CA ALA A 62 3.27 -14.11 -15.73
C ALA A 62 4.07 -15.32 -16.26
N ALA A 63 4.55 -16.19 -15.36
CA ALA A 63 5.24 -17.42 -15.76
C ALA A 63 4.32 -18.39 -16.52
N LEU A 64 3.07 -18.54 -16.09
CA LEU A 64 2.08 -19.38 -16.78
C LEU A 64 1.74 -18.83 -18.17
N ILE A 65 1.60 -17.51 -18.31
CA ILE A 65 1.39 -16.86 -19.61
C ILE A 65 2.61 -17.11 -20.51
N ALA A 66 3.82 -16.88 -20.01
CA ALA A 66 5.04 -17.11 -20.79
C ALA A 66 5.18 -18.57 -21.25
N GLN A 67 4.87 -19.54 -20.38
CA GLN A 67 4.86 -20.96 -20.73
C GLN A 67 3.81 -21.28 -21.80
N ARG A 68 2.60 -20.74 -21.67
CA ARG A 68 1.54 -20.92 -22.67
C ARG A 68 1.96 -20.35 -24.03
N THR A 69 2.53 -19.15 -24.06
CA THR A 69 2.99 -18.51 -25.29
C THR A 69 4.15 -19.28 -25.92
N ALA A 70 5.07 -19.82 -25.11
CA ALA A 70 6.18 -20.65 -25.61
C ALA A 70 5.72 -22.01 -26.18
N LEU A 71 4.60 -22.55 -25.69
CA LEU A 71 3.99 -23.79 -26.18
C LEU A 71 3.08 -23.58 -27.39
N GLN A 72 2.78 -22.34 -27.76
CA GLN A 72 2.11 -21.97 -29.00
C GLN A 72 3.07 -21.17 -29.91
N PRO A 73 4.14 -21.79 -30.46
CA PRO A 73 4.79 -21.20 -31.62
C PRO A 73 3.76 -21.23 -32.76
N GLU A 74 3.69 -20.13 -33.51
CA GLU A 74 2.67 -19.82 -34.51
C GLU A 74 2.19 -21.04 -35.34
N ALA A 75 0.86 -21.17 -35.45
CA ALA A 75 0.19 -22.03 -36.42
C ALA A 75 0.01 -21.28 -37.75
#